data_AF-A0A7L3UTJ4-F1
#
_entry.id   AF-A0A7L3UTJ4-F1
#
_cell.length_a   1.000
_cell.length_b   1.000
_cell.length_c   1.000
_cell.angle_alpha   90.00
_cell.angle_beta   90.00
_cell.angle_gamma   90.00
#
_symmetry.space_group_name_H-M   'P 1'
#
loop_
_entity.id
_entity.type
_entity.pdbx_description
1 polymer ?
#
loop_
_entity_poly.entity_id
_entity_poly.type
_entity_poly.pdbx_seq_one_letter_code
_entity_poly.pdbx_strand_id
1 'polypeptide(L)'
;EEEEEEEAEAGEEEEQEDEDEAEEEEEEEEEGEGNSLEPPPEPPSRARVGLVYDPRMEEHRNTWDSHHPESPQRLPRVLQRLQELGLAQRCLPVPARPASHRQLRACHTRSHVRALSRVAALSPRELRALSQRYPSLFLCPRSFRAARLAAGGACAAAGAVLGGQVRKRGG
;
A
#
# COMPACT_ATOMS: atom_id res chain seq x y z
N GLU A 1 -38.12 -44.50 44.09
CA GLU A 1 -38.26 -43.13 43.57
C GLU A 1 -36.86 -42.51 43.62
N GLU A 2 -35.86 -43.07 42.92
CA GLU A 2 -35.74 -43.20 41.45
C GLU A 2 -35.98 -41.82 40.82
N GLU A 3 -35.03 -41.16 40.15
CA GLU A 3 -34.22 -41.65 39.02
C GLU A 3 -32.80 -41.05 39.00
N GLU A 4 -31.85 -41.89 38.58
CA GLU A 4 -30.51 -41.58 38.09
C GLU A 4 -30.61 -40.97 36.69
N GLU A 5 -29.62 -40.18 36.27
CA GLU A 5 -29.08 -40.22 34.90
C GLU A 5 -27.74 -39.47 34.84
N GLU A 6 -26.66 -40.25 34.87
CA GLU A 6 -25.36 -39.94 34.28
C GLU A 6 -25.50 -39.90 32.75
N GLU A 7 -24.91 -38.90 32.09
CA GLU A 7 -24.35 -39.13 30.76
C GLU A 7 -23.00 -38.41 30.63
N ALA A 8 -22.02 -39.20 30.22
CA ALA A 8 -20.67 -38.83 29.84
C ALA A 8 -20.47 -39.22 28.37
N GLU A 9 -19.99 -38.29 27.54
CA GLU A 9 -19.27 -38.53 26.26
C GLU A 9 -18.28 -37.36 26.11
N ALA A 10 -16.95 -37.49 26.02
CA ALA A 10 -16.06 -38.30 25.15
C ALA A 10 -15.92 -37.75 23.72
N GLY A 11 -14.65 -37.53 23.30
CA GLY A 11 -14.19 -37.10 21.95
C GLY A 11 -13.88 -35.60 21.87
N GLU A 12 -12.66 -35.07 21.94
CA GLU A 12 -11.37 -35.42 21.33
C GLU A 12 -11.40 -35.53 19.80
N GLU A 13 -10.58 -34.67 19.18
CA GLU A 13 -10.04 -34.67 17.81
C GLU A 13 -10.96 -34.23 16.67
N GLU A 14 -10.63 -33.09 16.04
CA GLU A 14 -10.27 -33.04 14.60
C GLU A 14 -9.27 -31.88 14.40
N GLU A 15 -8.01 -32.25 14.15
CA GLU A 15 -6.97 -31.42 13.52
C GLU A 15 -7.08 -31.55 11.99
N GLN A 16 -6.45 -30.59 11.28
CA GLN A 16 -6.18 -30.61 9.82
C GLN A 16 -7.41 -30.46 8.92
N GLU A 17 -7.38 -29.85 7.76
CA GLU A 17 -6.36 -29.41 6.80
C GLU A 17 -7.12 -28.48 5.85
N ASP A 18 -6.53 -27.39 5.38
CA ASP A 18 -6.89 -26.79 4.09
C ASP A 18 -5.65 -25.97 3.66
N GLU A 19 -4.62 -26.75 3.33
CA GLU A 19 -3.54 -26.33 2.46
C GLU A 19 -4.07 -26.28 1.01
N ASP A 20 -3.47 -25.39 0.23
CA ASP A 20 -3.36 -25.50 -1.23
C ASP A 20 -4.63 -25.28 -2.09
N GLU A 21 -4.99 -24.01 -2.29
CA GLU A 21 -5.48 -23.55 -3.60
C GLU A 21 -4.37 -22.72 -4.26
N ALA A 22 -3.39 -23.43 -4.81
CA ALA A 22 -2.54 -22.93 -5.89
C ALA A 22 -3.28 -23.21 -7.21
N GLU A 23 -4.08 -22.26 -7.67
CA GLU A 23 -4.62 -22.30 -9.03
C GLU A 23 -3.52 -21.89 -10.00
N GLU A 24 -3.02 -22.90 -10.72
CA GLU A 24 -2.26 -22.80 -11.96
C GLU A 24 -3.21 -22.26 -13.05
N GLU A 25 -2.87 -21.11 -13.65
CA GLU A 25 -3.47 -20.71 -14.92
C GLU A 25 -2.37 -20.39 -15.94
N GLU A 26 -2.60 -20.93 -17.13
CA GLU A 26 -1.67 -21.28 -18.19
C GLU A 26 -1.13 -20.04 -18.93
N GLU A 27 0.17 -20.04 -19.26
CA GLU A 27 0.77 -19.03 -20.13
C GLU A 27 0.48 -19.40 -21.60
N GLU A 28 -0.42 -18.66 -22.26
CA GLU A 28 -0.55 -18.69 -23.72
C GLU A 28 0.58 -17.87 -24.37
N GLU A 29 1.47 -18.54 -25.11
CA GLU A 29 2.48 -17.92 -25.96
C GLU A 29 1.84 -17.39 -27.26
N GLU A 30 1.65 -16.07 -27.37
CA GLU A 30 1.47 -15.42 -28.68
C GLU A 30 2.80 -14.82 -29.18
N GLU A 31 3.33 -15.41 -30.24
CA GLU A 31 4.42 -14.88 -31.05
C GLU A 31 3.94 -13.64 -31.83
N GLY A 32 4.13 -12.45 -31.25
CA GLY A 32 3.87 -11.16 -31.87
C GLY A 32 5.16 -10.50 -32.37
N GLU A 33 5.20 -10.23 -33.68
CA GLU A 33 6.30 -9.69 -34.46
C GLU A 33 6.91 -8.39 -33.89
N GLY A 34 8.23 -8.26 -34.09
CA GLY A 34 9.10 -7.24 -33.51
C GLY A 34 8.57 -5.81 -33.60
N ASN A 35 8.25 -5.25 -32.43
CA ASN A 35 8.35 -3.81 -32.23
C ASN A 35 9.67 -3.57 -31.48
N SER A 36 10.65 -2.96 -32.14
CA SER A 36 11.88 -2.50 -31.50
C SER A 36 11.50 -1.54 -30.38
N LEU A 37 11.44 -2.08 -29.16
CA LEU A 37 11.38 -1.32 -27.93
C LEU A 37 12.67 -0.52 -27.88
N GLU A 38 12.60 0.74 -28.32
CA GLU A 38 13.65 1.69 -28.00
C GLU A 38 13.88 1.60 -26.49
N PRO A 39 15.14 1.42 -26.03
CA PRO A 39 15.41 1.38 -24.61
C PRO A 39 14.85 2.67 -24.00
N PRO A 40 14.19 2.59 -22.83
CA PRO A 40 13.64 3.77 -22.18
C PRO A 40 14.74 4.82 -22.10
N PRO A 41 14.43 6.10 -22.38
CA PRO A 41 15.42 7.16 -22.46
C PRO A 41 16.32 7.08 -21.24
N GLU A 42 17.63 6.98 -21.47
CA GLU A 42 18.58 6.81 -20.39
C GLU A 42 18.36 7.91 -19.35
N PRO A 43 18.27 7.55 -18.06
CA PRO A 43 18.00 8.52 -17.02
C PRO A 43 19.08 9.62 -17.10
N PRO A 44 18.70 10.90 -17.00
CA PRO A 44 19.65 11.98 -17.14
C PRO A 44 20.80 11.76 -16.15
N SER A 45 22.03 11.71 -16.68
CA SER A 45 23.29 11.31 -16.02
C SER A 45 23.68 12.12 -14.76
N ARG A 46 22.79 12.98 -14.28
CA ARG A 46 22.94 13.89 -13.13
C ARG A 46 21.75 13.91 -12.17
N ALA A 47 20.68 13.14 -12.38
CA ALA A 47 19.56 13.11 -11.45
C ALA A 47 19.97 12.37 -10.16
N ARG A 48 20.51 13.13 -9.20
CA ARG A 48 20.92 12.57 -7.90
C ARG A 48 19.72 12.33 -6.99
N VAL A 49 18.61 13.03 -7.16
CA VAL A 49 17.48 12.93 -6.23
C VAL A 49 16.35 12.12 -6.86
N GLY A 50 15.83 11.13 -6.13
CA GLY A 50 14.62 10.41 -6.53
C GLY A 50 13.37 11.15 -6.07
N LEU A 51 12.33 11.17 -6.91
CA LEU A 51 11.01 11.71 -6.59
C LEU A 51 9.97 10.59 -6.72
N VAL A 52 9.32 10.26 -5.62
CA VAL A 52 8.19 9.33 -5.58
C VAL A 52 6.91 10.13 -5.43
N TYR A 53 5.96 9.89 -6.33
CA TYR A 53 4.61 10.41 -6.25
C TYR A 53 3.68 9.50 -7.03
N ASP A 54 2.45 9.33 -6.54
CA ASP A 54 1.40 8.59 -7.22
C ASP A 54 0.05 9.28 -6.96
N PRO A 55 -0.69 9.70 -7.99
CA PRO A 55 -1.98 10.37 -7.82
C PRO A 55 -2.99 9.56 -6.99
N ARG A 56 -2.89 8.23 -6.98
CA ARG A 56 -3.78 7.37 -6.19
C ARG A 56 -3.60 7.57 -4.68
N MET A 57 -2.49 8.17 -4.23
CA MET A 57 -2.33 8.56 -2.82
C MET A 57 -3.30 9.68 -2.42
N GLU A 58 -3.78 10.48 -3.37
CA GLU A 58 -4.76 11.56 -3.15
C GLU A 58 -6.20 11.05 -3.00
N GLU A 59 -6.42 9.75 -3.17
CA GLU A 59 -7.71 9.11 -2.94
C GLU A 59 -8.03 8.98 -1.43
N HIS A 60 -7.04 9.17 -0.55
CA HIS A 60 -7.26 9.28 0.89
C HIS A 60 -7.87 10.65 1.24
N ARG A 61 -9.17 10.67 1.58
CA ARG A 61 -9.92 11.91 1.80
C ARG A 61 -10.79 11.83 3.03
N ASN A 62 -10.82 12.90 3.80
CA ASN A 62 -11.77 13.03 4.89
C ASN A 62 -13.14 13.42 4.31
N THR A 63 -14.16 12.61 4.57
CA THR A 63 -15.53 12.82 4.06
C THR A 63 -16.48 13.42 5.09
N TRP A 64 -16.02 13.68 6.31
CA TRP A 64 -16.87 14.09 7.43
C TRP A 64 -16.33 15.26 8.26
N ASP A 65 -15.08 15.65 8.07
CA ASP A 65 -14.49 16.89 8.59
C ASP A 65 -13.68 17.60 7.50
N SER A 66 -14.22 18.72 7.01
CA SER A 66 -13.59 19.56 5.98
C SER A 66 -12.46 20.45 6.50
N HIS A 67 -12.32 20.59 7.82
CA HIS A 67 -11.30 21.42 8.46
C HIS A 67 -10.11 20.61 8.97
N HIS A 68 -10.10 19.31 8.67
CA HIS A 68 -9.00 18.44 9.05
C HIS A 68 -7.68 18.93 8.43
N PRO A 69 -6.59 19.05 9.22
CA PRO A 69 -5.32 19.61 8.74
C PRO A 69 -4.66 18.74 7.65
N GLU A 70 -4.95 17.44 7.64
CA GLU A 70 -4.57 16.51 6.58
C GLU A 70 -5.66 16.54 5.50
N SER A 71 -5.27 16.81 4.24
CA SER A 71 -6.14 16.86 3.07
C SER A 71 -5.42 16.32 1.83
N PRO A 72 -6.15 15.70 0.88
CA PRO A 72 -5.55 15.11 -0.32
C PRO A 72 -4.82 16.14 -1.18
N GLN A 73 -5.18 17.42 -1.10
CA GLN A 73 -4.55 18.50 -1.84
C GLN A 73 -3.10 18.77 -1.41
N ARG A 74 -2.65 18.29 -0.25
CA ARG A 74 -1.28 18.49 0.22
C ARG A 74 -0.24 17.92 -0.75
N LEU A 75 -0.49 16.73 -1.31
CA LEU A 75 0.41 16.08 -2.27
C LEU A 75 0.53 16.83 -3.62
N PRO A 76 -0.57 17.11 -4.35
CA PRO A 76 -0.48 17.79 -5.65
C PRO A 76 0.02 19.22 -5.49
N ARG A 77 -0.28 19.91 -4.39
CA ARG A 77 0.26 21.26 -4.12
C ARG A 77 1.78 21.25 -3.98
N VAL A 78 2.33 20.27 -3.26
CA VAL A 78 3.78 20.11 -3.13
C VAL A 78 4.39 19.77 -4.49
N LEU A 79 3.82 18.83 -5.23
CA LEU A 79 4.31 18.46 -6.56
C LEU A 79 4.28 19.66 -7.53
N GLN A 80 3.15 20.38 -7.59
CA GLN A 80 3.00 21.58 -8.41
C GLN A 80 4.08 22.60 -8.06
N ARG A 81 4.32 22.84 -6.76
CA ARG A 81 5.36 23.79 -6.36
C ARG A 81 6.76 23.34 -6.78
N LEU A 82 7.06 22.05 -6.70
CA LEU A 82 8.31 21.48 -7.19
C LEU A 82 8.45 21.62 -8.71
N GLN A 83 7.35 21.49 -9.47
CA GLN A 83 7.33 21.68 -10.92
C GLN A 83 7.53 23.15 -11.31
N GLU A 84 6.84 24.09 -10.64
CA GLU A 84 7.00 25.54 -10.86
C GLU A 84 8.44 26.01 -10.63
N LEU A 85 9.13 25.41 -9.67
CA LEU A 85 10.53 25.69 -9.36
C LEU A 85 11.52 24.92 -10.26
N GLY A 86 11.04 24.12 -11.21
CA GLY A 86 11.88 23.26 -12.05
C GLY A 86 12.61 22.15 -11.28
N LEU A 87 12.22 21.87 -10.04
CA LEU A 87 12.87 20.88 -9.17
C LEU A 87 12.42 19.46 -9.50
N ALA A 88 11.15 19.28 -9.85
CA ALA A 88 10.60 17.97 -10.21
C ALA A 88 11.32 17.37 -11.43
N GLN A 89 11.59 18.20 -12.45
CA GLN A 89 12.27 17.82 -13.69
C GLN A 89 13.75 17.46 -13.48
N ARG A 90 14.34 17.89 -12.36
CA ARG A 90 15.71 17.56 -11.97
C ARG A 90 15.81 16.25 -11.19
N CYS A 91 14.68 15.68 -10.78
CA CYS A 91 14.63 14.44 -10.03
C CYS A 91 14.43 13.25 -10.97
N LEU A 92 14.94 12.08 -10.57
CA LEU A 92 14.61 10.81 -11.20
C LEU A 92 13.23 10.37 -10.68
N PRO A 93 12.21 10.22 -11.52
CA PRO A 93 10.94 9.66 -11.09
C PRO A 93 11.15 8.21 -10.65
N VAL A 94 10.77 7.90 -9.42
CA VAL A 94 10.79 6.54 -8.86
C VAL A 94 9.35 6.05 -8.75
N PRO A 95 8.94 5.04 -9.53
CA PRO A 95 7.57 4.56 -9.52
C PRO A 95 7.15 4.07 -8.14
N ALA A 96 6.02 4.57 -7.62
CA ALA A 96 5.42 4.03 -6.42
C ALA A 96 4.82 2.65 -6.74
N ARG A 97 5.04 1.69 -5.84
CA ARG A 97 4.42 0.36 -5.91
C ARG A 97 3.73 0.08 -4.58
N PRO A 98 2.61 -0.64 -4.54
CA PRO A 98 2.01 -1.05 -3.27
C PRO A 98 3.00 -1.89 -2.47
N ALA A 99 3.14 -1.60 -1.18
CA ALA A 99 3.95 -2.40 -0.29
C ALA A 99 3.48 -3.86 -0.29
N SER A 100 4.44 -4.79 -0.32
CA SER A 100 4.17 -6.22 -0.16
C SER A 100 3.77 -6.54 1.28
N HIS A 101 3.12 -7.68 1.50
CA HIS A 101 2.81 -8.15 2.86
C HIS A 101 4.08 -8.26 3.71
N ARG A 102 5.19 -8.76 3.15
CA ARG A 102 6.47 -8.83 3.86
C ARG A 102 6.96 -7.45 4.32
N GLN A 103 6.90 -6.43 3.45
CA GLN A 103 7.29 -5.06 3.80
C GLN A 103 6.42 -4.48 4.92
N LEU A 104 5.09 -4.64 4.83
CA LEU A 104 4.18 -4.19 5.89
C LEU A 104 4.44 -4.92 7.21
N ARG A 105 4.73 -6.22 7.13
CA ARG A 105 4.95 -7.09 8.29
C ARG A 105 6.28 -6.89 9.00
N ALA A 106 7.21 -6.14 8.40
CA ALA A 106 8.43 -5.72 9.08
C ALA A 106 8.14 -4.76 10.25
N CYS A 107 7.02 -4.01 10.20
CA CYS A 107 6.66 -3.02 11.22
C CYS A 107 5.29 -3.29 11.87
N HIS A 108 4.45 -4.14 11.29
CA HIS A 108 3.06 -4.36 11.72
C HIS A 108 2.71 -5.84 11.91
N THR A 109 1.72 -6.12 12.75
CA THR A 109 1.24 -7.49 13.01
C THR A 109 0.37 -8.04 11.86
N ARG A 110 0.22 -9.38 11.77
CA ARG A 110 -0.70 -10.06 10.82
C ARG A 110 -2.10 -9.43 10.93
N SER A 111 -2.59 -9.34 12.17
CA SER A 111 -3.95 -8.92 12.49
C SER A 111 -4.21 -7.45 12.13
N HIS A 112 -3.24 -6.56 12.35
CA HIS A 112 -3.39 -5.15 12.00
C HIS A 112 -3.50 -4.93 10.49
N VAL A 113 -2.62 -5.56 9.70
CA VAL A 113 -2.66 -5.45 8.23
C VAL A 113 -3.98 -6.01 7.68
N ARG A 114 -4.45 -7.15 8.21
CA ARG A 114 -5.74 -7.75 7.83
C ARG A 114 -6.94 -6.89 8.23
N ALA A 115 -6.89 -6.23 9.38
CA ALA A 115 -7.96 -5.32 9.80
C ALA A 115 -8.06 -4.12 8.83
N LEU A 116 -6.91 -3.54 8.45
CA LEU A 116 -6.89 -2.40 7.54
C LEU A 116 -7.21 -2.77 6.09
N SER A 117 -6.92 -4.00 5.64
CA SER A 117 -7.29 -4.42 4.27
C SER A 117 -8.79 -4.45 4.03
N ARG A 118 -9.59 -4.65 5.09
CA ARG A 118 -11.05 -4.67 5.05
C ARG A 118 -11.70 -3.29 5.04
N VAL A 119 -10.93 -2.22 5.26
CA VAL A 119 -11.43 -0.82 5.31
C VAL A 119 -12.20 -0.43 4.04
N ALA A 120 -11.82 -0.98 2.89
CA ALA A 120 -12.48 -0.69 1.61
C ALA A 120 -13.95 -1.14 1.56
N ALA A 121 -14.34 -2.13 2.35
CA ALA A 121 -15.69 -2.69 2.38
C ALA A 121 -16.57 -2.07 3.49
N LEU A 122 -16.02 -1.23 4.35
CA LEU A 122 -16.76 -0.62 5.46
C LEU A 122 -17.68 0.51 4.99
N SER A 123 -18.86 0.60 5.58
CA SER A 123 -19.78 1.73 5.38
C SER A 123 -19.19 3.03 5.94
N PRO A 124 -19.67 4.21 5.50
CA PRO A 124 -19.23 5.49 6.05
C PRO A 124 -19.37 5.61 7.57
N ARG A 125 -20.41 4.99 8.16
CA ARG A 125 -20.63 4.98 9.61
C ARG A 125 -19.57 4.14 10.33
N GLU A 126 -19.26 2.95 9.81
CA GLU A 126 -18.24 2.06 10.35
C GLU A 126 -16.83 2.66 10.22
N LEU A 127 -16.53 3.30 9.08
CA LEU A 127 -15.27 4.02 8.87
C LEU A 127 -15.08 5.12 9.90
N ARG A 128 -16.11 5.94 10.15
CA ARG A 128 -16.07 6.98 11.17
C ARG A 128 -15.88 6.41 12.56
N ALA A 129 -16.65 5.37 12.92
CA ALA A 129 -16.54 4.71 14.22
C ALA A 129 -15.15 4.09 14.45
N LEU A 130 -14.57 3.47 13.41
CA LEU A 130 -13.21 2.93 13.45
C LEU A 130 -12.16 4.04 13.57
N SER A 131 -12.32 5.14 12.83
CA SER A 131 -11.41 6.29 12.86
C SER A 131 -11.35 6.94 14.24
N GLN A 132 -12.50 7.09 14.89
CA GLN A 132 -12.63 7.71 16.22
C GLN A 132 -11.95 6.92 17.35
N ARG A 133 -11.52 5.67 17.10
CA ARG A 133 -10.72 4.89 18.06
C ARG A 133 -9.28 5.42 18.19
N TYR A 134 -8.85 6.27 17.26
CA TYR A 134 -7.50 6.82 17.22
C TYR A 134 -7.54 8.35 17.20
N PRO A 135 -6.61 9.04 17.90
CA PRO A 135 -6.56 10.49 17.88
C PRO A 135 -6.18 10.99 16.48
N SER A 136 -6.93 11.97 15.98
CA SER A 136 -6.61 12.71 14.74
C SER A 136 -6.43 11.81 13.50
N LEU A 137 -7.22 10.74 13.39
CA LEU A 137 -7.24 9.84 12.24
C LEU A 137 -8.60 9.91 11.54
N PHE A 138 -8.60 9.82 10.21
CA PHE A 138 -9.79 9.49 9.43
C PHE A 138 -9.49 8.34 8.47
N LEU A 139 -10.52 7.62 8.09
CA LEU A 139 -10.45 6.55 7.09
C LEU A 139 -11.50 6.77 6.01
N CYS A 140 -11.15 6.42 4.79
CA CYS A 140 -12.04 6.29 3.66
C CYS A 140 -11.79 4.92 2.98
N PRO A 141 -12.65 4.48 2.06
CA PRO A 141 -12.46 3.19 1.38
C PRO A 141 -11.12 3.03 0.66
N ARG A 142 -10.47 4.14 0.29
CA ARG A 142 -9.18 4.15 -0.41
C ARG A 142 -7.96 4.27 0.51
N SER A 143 -8.15 4.46 1.82
CA SER A 143 -7.07 4.66 2.79
C SER A 143 -6.01 3.55 2.74
N PHE A 144 -6.43 2.29 2.73
CA PHE A 144 -5.47 1.17 2.74
C PHE A 144 -4.64 1.11 1.46
N ARG A 145 -5.27 1.36 0.30
CA ARG A 145 -4.58 1.42 -0.99
C ARG A 145 -3.56 2.55 -1.02
N ALA A 146 -3.96 3.76 -0.60
CA ALA A 146 -3.07 4.92 -0.52
C ALA A 146 -1.91 4.67 0.45
N ALA A 147 -2.17 4.10 1.63
CA ALA A 147 -1.15 3.76 2.61
C ALA A 147 -0.15 2.73 2.07
N ARG A 148 -0.62 1.70 1.36
CA ARG A 148 0.27 0.72 0.70
C ARG A 148 1.16 1.36 -0.35
N LEU A 149 0.62 2.27 -1.17
CA LEU A 149 1.42 2.99 -2.16
C LEU A 149 2.46 3.90 -1.51
N ALA A 150 2.08 4.60 -0.43
CA ALA A 150 3.01 5.46 0.31
C ALA A 150 4.16 4.63 0.93
N ALA A 151 3.84 3.54 1.60
CA ALA A 151 4.84 2.65 2.22
C ALA A 151 5.74 2.00 1.17
N GLY A 152 5.17 1.44 0.10
CA GLY A 152 5.96 0.78 -0.94
C GLY A 152 6.74 1.77 -1.80
N GLY A 153 6.23 2.99 -1.98
CA GLY A 153 6.96 4.11 -2.56
C GLY A 153 8.19 4.49 -1.74
N ALA A 154 8.07 4.54 -0.41
CA ALA A 154 9.23 4.76 0.47
C ALA A 154 10.25 3.61 0.37
N CYS A 155 9.80 2.36 0.31
CA CYS A 155 10.68 1.22 0.06
C CYS A 155 11.38 1.30 -1.31
N ALA A 156 10.66 1.71 -2.36
CA ALA A 156 11.23 1.89 -3.70
C ALA A 156 12.27 3.00 -3.73
N ALA A 157 12.03 4.12 -3.04
CA ALA A 157 13.02 5.19 -2.89
C ALA A 157 14.29 4.70 -2.17
N ALA A 158 14.12 3.95 -1.07
CA ALA A 158 15.26 3.36 -0.36
C ALA A 158 16.03 2.38 -1.25
N GLY A 159 15.33 1.52 -1.99
CA GLY A 159 15.92 0.61 -2.97
C GLY A 159 16.70 1.34 -4.06
N ALA A 160 16.18 2.45 -4.58
CA ALA A 160 16.86 3.28 -5.58
C ALA A 160 18.13 3.97 -5.03
N VAL A 161 18.16 4.28 -3.73
CA VAL A 161 19.38 4.78 -3.08
C VAL A 161 20.40 3.65 -2.93
N LEU A 162 19.97 2.50 -2.42
CA LEU A 162 20.85 1.35 -2.17
C LEU A 162 21.42 0.75 -3.46
N GLY A 163 20.64 0.74 -4.55
CA GLY A 163 21.09 0.32 -5.87
C GLY A 163 21.89 1.38 -6.63
N GLY A 164 22.08 2.56 -6.06
CA GLY A 164 22.90 3.64 -6.63
C GLY A 164 22.25 4.43 -7.78
N GLN A 165 20.97 4.18 -8.11
CA GLN A 165 20.23 4.95 -9.10
C GLN A 165 20.04 6.41 -8.67
N VAL A 166 19.92 6.65 -7.36
CA VAL A 166 19.82 7.99 -6.78
C VAL A 166 20.76 8.10 -5.56
N ARG A 167 21.10 9.33 -5.17
CA ARG A 167 21.96 9.66 -4.04
C ARG A 167 21.33 10.77 -3.21
N LYS A 168 21.23 10.59 -1.89
CA LYS A 168 21.02 11.73 -1.00
C LYS A 168 22.17 12.72 -1.23
N ARG A 169 21.87 14.01 -1.41
CA ARG A 169 22.91 15.05 -1.54
C ARG A 169 23.79 15.02 -0.29
N GLY A 170 24.95 14.38 -0.37
CA GLY A 170 26.05 14.57 0.55
C GLY A 170 26.66 15.95 0.29
N GLY A 171 27.04 16.64 1.37
CA GLY A 171 27.85 17.86 1.31
C GLY A 171 29.20 17.60 0.66
#